data_AF-A0A820F2J2-F1
#
_entry.id   AF-A0A820F2J2-F1
#
_cell.length_a   1.000
_cell.length_b   1.000
_cell.length_c   1.000
_cell.angle_alpha   90.00
_cell.angle_beta   90.00
_cell.angle_gamma   90.00
#
_symmetry.space_group_name_H-M   'P 1'
#
loop_
_entity.id
_entity.type
_entity.pdbx_description
1 polymer ?
#
loop_
_entity_poly.entity_id
_entity_poly.type
_entity_poly.pdbx_seq_one_letter_code
_entity_poly.pdbx_strand_id
1 'polypeptide(L)'
;MNGNWYPWSMGSTPQDFIETWRHIHDIFTNKSLNSTRLQWIWCVNNADVGSYTAEHYWVGENYIDWMGIDGYNFGRSQSWSSWLSPSQVFDNMIIRLQNLSATKPICINEYASTSIRTG
;
A
#
# COMPACT_ATOMS: atom_id res chain seq x y z
N MET A 1 1.53 7.08 4.03
CA MET A 1 0.18 6.50 4.01
C MET A 1 -0.06 5.70 5.30
N ASN A 2 -0.17 4.38 5.34
CA ASN A 2 -0.49 3.65 6.59
C ASN A 2 0.72 3.19 7.44
N GLY A 3 1.95 3.55 7.05
CA GLY A 3 3.16 3.40 7.87
C GLY A 3 3.55 4.67 8.64
N ASN A 4 4.66 4.63 9.37
CA ASN A 4 5.20 5.77 10.15
C ASN A 4 6.66 6.12 9.83
N TRP A 5 7.20 5.67 8.69
CA TRP A 5 8.62 5.84 8.33
C TRP A 5 8.87 6.83 7.21
N TYR A 6 7.83 7.35 6.54
CA TYR A 6 7.99 8.34 5.47
C TYR A 6 7.46 9.73 5.88
N PRO A 7 8.05 10.83 5.37
CA PRO A 7 7.58 12.19 5.68
C PRO A 7 6.11 12.41 5.34
N TRP A 8 5.64 11.86 4.21
CA TRP A 8 4.23 11.89 3.78
C TRP A 8 3.32 10.88 4.52
N SER A 9 3.84 10.22 5.56
CA SER A 9 3.03 9.36 6.45
C SER A 9 2.97 9.89 7.88
N MET A 10 3.99 10.65 8.32
CA MET A 10 4.01 11.28 9.64
C MET A 10 3.61 12.76 9.63
N GLY A 11 3.75 13.45 8.49
CA GLY A 11 3.58 14.90 8.37
C GLY A 11 2.32 15.35 7.63
N SER A 12 1.39 14.42 7.35
CA SER A 12 0.18 14.70 6.57
C SER A 12 -1.02 13.91 7.10
N THR A 13 -2.20 14.48 6.97
CA THR A 13 -3.46 13.79 7.24
C THR A 13 -3.85 12.90 6.04
N PRO A 14 -4.80 11.96 6.22
CA PRO A 14 -5.33 11.22 5.08
C PRO A 14 -5.96 12.12 4.01
N GLN A 15 -6.58 13.23 4.41
CA GLN A 15 -7.15 14.20 3.48
C GLN A 15 -6.05 14.85 2.62
N ASP A 16 -4.95 15.29 3.22
CA ASP A 16 -3.82 15.88 2.50
C ASP A 16 -3.24 14.90 1.47
N PHE A 17 -3.14 13.62 1.83
CA PHE A 17 -2.70 12.57 0.93
C PHE A 17 -3.66 12.40 -0.25
N ILE A 18 -4.98 12.31 0.02
CA ILE A 18 -6.00 12.12 -1.01
C ILE A 18 -6.00 13.29 -2.00
N GLU A 19 -5.97 14.52 -1.49
CA GLU A 19 -5.93 15.73 -2.31
C GLU A 19 -4.66 15.79 -3.17
N THR A 20 -3.50 15.47 -2.58
CA THR A 20 -2.23 15.46 -3.31
C THR A 20 -2.20 14.38 -4.39
N TRP A 21 -2.67 13.17 -4.10
CA TRP A 21 -2.76 12.09 -5.08
C TRP A 21 -3.63 12.48 -6.27
N ARG A 22 -4.84 12.97 -6.00
CA ARG A 22 -5.80 13.37 -7.05
C ARG A 22 -5.25 14.52 -7.88
N HIS A 23 -4.60 15.49 -7.25
CA HIS A 23 -3.94 16.59 -7.94
C HIS A 23 -2.87 16.10 -8.93
N ILE A 24 -2.00 15.18 -8.50
CA ILE A 24 -0.97 14.61 -9.38
C ILE A 24 -1.64 13.79 -10.49
N HIS A 25 -2.62 12.95 -10.18
CA HIS A 25 -3.37 12.20 -11.18
C HIS A 25 -3.94 13.13 -12.28
N ASP A 26 -4.63 14.19 -11.88
CA ASP A 26 -5.26 15.14 -12.79
C ASP A 26 -4.22 15.87 -13.68
N ILE A 27 -3.02 16.18 -13.18
CA ILE A 27 -1.94 16.76 -14.00
C ILE A 27 -1.57 15.82 -15.16
N PHE A 28 -1.43 14.54 -14.90
CA PHE A 28 -1.03 13.56 -15.92
C PHE A 28 -2.19 13.24 -16.88
N THR A 29 -3.42 13.17 -16.38
CA THR A 29 -4.63 13.06 -17.22
C THR A 29 -4.75 14.25 -18.17
N ASN A 30 -4.53 15.48 -17.68
CA ASN A 30 -4.57 16.69 -18.50
C ASN A 30 -3.45 16.74 -19.56
N LYS A 31 -2.36 16.00 -19.36
CA LYS A 31 -1.29 15.81 -20.35
C LYS A 31 -1.59 14.68 -21.35
N SER A 32 -2.80 14.13 -21.35
CA SER A 32 -3.24 13.03 -22.23
C SER A 32 -2.39 11.76 -22.10
N LEU A 33 -1.82 11.52 -20.91
CA LEU A 33 -1.22 10.23 -20.59
C LEU A 33 -2.34 9.26 -20.20
N ASN A 34 -2.63 8.33 -21.09
CA ASN A 34 -3.65 7.31 -20.89
C ASN A 34 -3.06 6.02 -20.29
N SER A 35 -3.93 5.07 -19.98
CA SER A 35 -3.60 3.79 -19.34
C SER A 35 -2.60 2.91 -20.10
N THR A 36 -2.33 3.18 -21.38
CA THR A 36 -1.30 2.46 -22.16
C THR A 36 0.12 2.95 -21.89
N ARG A 37 0.27 4.13 -21.26
CA ARG A 37 1.56 4.77 -20.97
C ARG A 37 1.84 4.93 -19.49
N LEU A 38 0.79 5.00 -18.67
CA LEU A 38 0.88 5.20 -17.24
C LEU A 38 -0.26 4.45 -16.56
N GLN A 39 0.06 3.72 -15.50
CA GLN A 39 -0.92 3.13 -14.60
C GLN A 39 -0.65 3.59 -13.16
N TRP A 40 -1.71 3.73 -12.39
CA TRP A 40 -1.69 4.21 -11.01
C TRP A 40 -1.85 3.04 -10.03
N ILE A 41 -0.86 2.84 -9.17
CA ILE A 41 -0.89 1.79 -8.14
C ILE A 41 -0.95 2.46 -6.77
N TRP A 42 -2.10 2.39 -6.12
CA TRP A 42 -2.26 2.84 -4.73
C TRP A 42 -1.75 1.73 -3.80
N CYS A 43 -0.54 1.89 -3.28
CA CYS A 43 0.16 0.86 -2.51
C CYS A 43 0.13 1.12 -1.00
N VAL A 44 -0.20 0.10 -0.22
CA VAL A 44 -0.24 0.13 1.25
C VAL A 44 0.78 -0.83 1.84
N ASN A 45 1.24 -0.54 3.06
CA ASN A 45 1.97 -1.53 3.85
C ASN A 45 0.99 -2.64 4.29
N ASN A 46 1.45 -3.89 4.37
CA ASN A 46 0.65 -5.04 4.77
C ASN A 46 -0.01 -4.93 6.16
N ALA A 47 0.49 -4.04 7.02
CA ALA A 47 -0.06 -3.71 8.33
C ALA A 47 -0.13 -2.19 8.54
N ASP A 48 -1.10 -1.73 9.33
CA ASP A 48 -1.15 -0.34 9.74
C ASP A 48 -0.20 -0.11 10.92
N VAL A 49 0.77 0.77 10.72
CA VAL A 49 1.78 1.15 11.74
C VAL A 49 1.69 2.65 12.07
N GLY A 50 1.08 3.45 11.20
CA GLY A 50 0.78 4.86 11.42
C GLY A 50 -0.52 5.08 12.23
N SER A 51 -0.92 6.35 12.34
CA SER A 51 -2.10 6.77 13.12
C SER A 51 -3.44 6.47 12.45
N TYR A 52 -3.44 6.12 11.16
CA TYR A 52 -4.64 5.90 10.36
C TYR A 52 -4.52 4.57 9.59
N THR A 53 -5.66 3.91 9.40
CA THR A 53 -5.70 2.68 8.60
C THR A 53 -5.53 2.96 7.11
N ALA A 54 -5.13 1.94 6.35
CA ALA A 54 -5.09 1.97 4.88
C ALA A 54 -6.33 2.64 4.25
N GLU A 55 -7.55 2.27 4.66
CA GLU A 55 -8.81 2.73 4.08
C GLU A 55 -9.03 4.24 4.25
N HIS A 56 -8.48 4.86 5.31
CA HIS A 56 -8.57 6.31 5.48
C HIS A 56 -7.87 7.09 4.36
N TYR A 57 -6.88 6.48 3.72
CA TYR A 57 -6.12 7.06 2.62
C TYR A 57 -6.67 6.72 1.24
N TRP A 58 -7.86 6.12 1.16
CA TRP A 58 -8.45 5.69 -0.10
C TRP A 58 -8.73 6.88 -1.02
N VAL A 59 -8.11 6.84 -2.20
CA VAL A 59 -8.16 7.95 -3.17
C VAL A 59 -9.38 7.88 -4.10
N GLY A 60 -10.09 6.75 -4.12
CA GLY A 60 -11.27 6.51 -4.94
C GLY A 60 -10.98 5.74 -6.23
N GLU A 61 -11.99 5.01 -6.69
CA GLU A 61 -11.95 4.09 -7.85
C GLU A 61 -11.42 4.73 -9.15
N ASN A 62 -11.74 6.01 -9.37
CA ASN A 62 -11.39 6.71 -10.60
C ASN A 62 -9.94 7.20 -10.64
N TYR A 63 -9.20 7.06 -9.54
CA TYR A 63 -7.84 7.60 -9.39
C TYR A 63 -6.77 6.51 -9.30
N ILE A 64 -7.15 5.25 -9.53
CA ILE A 64 -6.24 4.10 -9.49
C ILE A 64 -6.54 3.11 -10.62
N ASP A 65 -5.52 2.36 -11.01
CA ASP A 65 -5.64 1.18 -11.85
C ASP A 65 -5.47 -0.10 -11.03
N TRP A 66 -4.64 -0.07 -9.98
CA TRP A 66 -4.32 -1.21 -9.12
C TRP A 66 -4.30 -0.82 -7.65
N MET A 67 -4.65 -1.77 -6.79
CA MET A 67 -4.32 -1.71 -5.37
C MET A 67 -3.03 -2.50 -5.13
N GLY A 68 -2.08 -1.93 -4.38
CA GLY A 68 -0.77 -2.52 -4.12
C GLY A 68 -0.59 -2.89 -2.64
N ILE A 69 0.21 -3.93 -2.38
CA ILE A 69 0.64 -4.28 -1.02
C ILE A 69 2.16 -4.48 -1.01
N ASP A 70 2.81 -3.83 -0.04
CA ASP A 70 4.19 -4.10 0.34
C ASP A 70 4.22 -4.92 1.63
N GLY A 71 4.99 -6.01 1.66
CA GLY A 71 5.06 -6.89 2.83
C GLY A 71 6.27 -7.79 2.85
N TYR A 72 6.86 -7.96 4.03
CA TYR A 72 8.13 -8.66 4.19
C TYR A 72 8.07 -9.69 5.31
N ASN A 73 8.72 -10.82 5.09
CA ASN A 73 9.03 -11.76 6.16
C ASN A 73 10.42 -11.45 6.74
N PHE A 74 10.42 -10.71 7.85
CA PHE A 74 11.64 -10.34 8.58
C PHE A 74 12.25 -11.50 9.39
N GLY A 75 11.57 -12.65 9.54
CA GLY A 75 12.07 -13.79 10.30
C GLY A 75 12.52 -13.38 11.70
N ARG A 76 13.69 -13.85 12.13
CA ARG A 76 14.33 -13.36 13.37
C ARG A 76 15.50 -12.41 13.11
N SER A 77 15.49 -11.71 11.96
CA SER A 77 16.52 -10.69 11.67
C SER A 77 16.34 -9.42 12.48
N GLN A 78 15.17 -9.20 13.07
CA GLN A 78 14.84 -8.06 13.94
C GLN A 78 14.37 -8.56 15.30
N SER A 79 14.58 -7.76 16.35
CA SER A 79 14.15 -8.12 17.71
C SER A 79 12.62 -8.17 17.88
N TRP A 80 11.90 -7.46 17.02
CA TRP A 80 10.44 -7.33 17.03
C TRP A 80 9.73 -8.26 16.04
N SER A 81 10.45 -9.09 15.29
CA SER A 81 9.87 -9.93 14.23
C SER A 81 9.96 -11.42 14.53
N SER A 82 9.09 -12.19 13.87
CA SER A 82 9.15 -13.65 13.79
C SER A 82 9.01 -14.12 12.34
N TRP A 83 9.32 -15.39 12.07
CA TRP A 83 9.05 -15.99 10.77
C TRP A 83 7.56 -16.08 10.49
N LEU A 84 7.13 -15.61 9.32
CA LEU A 84 5.74 -15.65 8.86
C LEU A 84 5.66 -16.33 7.49
N SER A 85 4.61 -17.13 7.27
CA SER A 85 4.24 -17.59 5.93
C SER A 85 3.73 -16.43 5.07
N PRO A 86 3.72 -16.55 3.73
CA PRO A 86 3.13 -15.53 2.86
C PRO A 86 1.69 -15.18 3.24
N SER A 87 0.85 -16.18 3.57
CA SER A 87 -0.53 -15.94 4.02
C SER A 87 -0.60 -15.08 5.28
N GLN A 88 0.29 -15.33 6.25
CA GLN A 88 0.36 -14.53 7.47
C GLN A 88 0.84 -13.10 7.21
N VAL A 89 1.65 -12.88 6.17
CA VAL A 89 2.11 -11.54 5.78
C VAL A 89 1.01 -10.77 5.04
N PHE A 90 0.25 -11.41 4.14
CA PHE A 90 -0.58 -10.69 3.16
C PHE A 90 -2.10 -10.86 3.30
N ASP A 91 -2.61 -12.00 3.80
CA ASP A 91 -4.05 -12.34 3.66
C ASP A 91 -4.96 -11.30 4.32
N ASN A 92 -4.57 -10.77 5.49
CA ASN A 92 -5.35 -9.74 6.18
C ASN A 92 -5.55 -8.50 5.29
N MET A 93 -4.46 -7.96 4.74
CA MET A 93 -4.56 -6.77 3.89
C MET A 93 -5.26 -7.08 2.56
N ILE A 94 -5.04 -8.26 1.96
CA ILE A 94 -5.76 -8.67 0.74
C ILE A 94 -7.27 -8.64 0.98
N ILE A 95 -7.76 -9.22 2.09
CA ILE A 95 -9.19 -9.24 2.43
C ILE A 95 -9.73 -7.81 2.61
N ARG A 96 -8.97 -6.95 3.29
CA ARG A 96 -9.35 -5.55 3.50
C ARG A 96 -9.47 -4.79 2.18
N LEU A 97 -8.51 -4.99 1.27
CA LEU A 97 -8.54 -4.36 -0.06
C LEU A 97 -9.68 -4.89 -0.93
N GLN A 98 -9.97 -6.19 -0.89
CA GLN A 98 -11.13 -6.77 -1.59
C GLN A 98 -12.46 -6.22 -1.08
N ASN A 99 -12.55 -5.92 0.23
CA ASN A 99 -13.73 -5.26 0.80
C ASN A 99 -13.80 -3.77 0.44
N LEU A 100 -12.65 -3.11 0.26
CA LEU A 100 -12.55 -1.69 -0.12
C LEU A 100 -12.93 -1.48 -1.60
N SER A 101 -12.47 -2.36 -2.49
CA SER A 101 -12.82 -2.38 -3.90
C SER A 101 -12.92 -3.81 -4.42
N ALA A 102 -14.11 -4.18 -4.88
CA ALA A 102 -14.37 -5.50 -5.45
C ALA A 102 -13.91 -5.65 -6.91
N THR A 103 -13.53 -4.54 -7.57
CA THR A 103 -13.27 -4.52 -9.03
C THR A 103 -11.81 -4.26 -9.37
N LYS A 104 -11.05 -3.58 -8.49
CA LYS A 104 -9.65 -3.25 -8.77
C LYS A 104 -8.75 -4.46 -8.52
N PRO A 105 -7.83 -4.78 -9.45
CA PRO A 105 -6.87 -5.85 -9.23
C PRO A 105 -5.90 -5.49 -8.10
N ILE A 106 -5.48 -6.51 -7.35
CA ILE A 106 -4.46 -6.40 -6.31
C ILE A 106 -3.11 -6.88 -6.86
N CYS A 107 -2.05 -6.15 -6.55
CA CYS A 107 -0.67 -6.55 -6.84
C CYS A 107 0.17 -6.55 -5.55
N ILE A 108 1.17 -7.43 -5.49
CA ILE A 108 2.18 -7.44 -4.42
C ILE A 108 3.41 -6.74 -5.01
N ASN A 109 3.67 -5.51 -4.59
CA ASN A 109 4.65 -4.62 -5.22
C ASN A 109 6.04 -4.89 -4.66
N GLU A 110 6.15 -4.96 -3.34
CA GLU A 110 7.39 -5.28 -2.66
C GLU A 110 7.22 -6.50 -1.76
N TYR A 111 8.10 -7.49 -1.93
CA TYR A 111 8.16 -8.67 -1.08
C TYR A 111 9.56 -9.25 -1.01
N ALA A 112 9.91 -9.78 0.15
CA ALA A 112 11.07 -10.64 0.33
C ALA A 112 10.93 -11.45 1.61
N SER A 113 11.78 -12.47 1.74
CA SER A 113 11.91 -13.27 2.95
C SER A 113 13.37 -13.37 3.34
N THR A 114 13.67 -13.16 4.63
CA THR A 114 14.99 -13.50 5.17
C THR A 114 15.25 -15.01 5.10
N SER A 115 16.49 -15.45 5.35
CA SER A 115 16.84 -16.85 5.61
C SER A 115 16.87 -17.18 7.11
N ILE A 116 16.83 -16.18 7.99
CA ILE A 116 16.94 -16.32 9.45
C ILE A 116 15.57 -16.73 10.04
N ARG A 117 15.39 -18.04 10.29
CA ARG A 117 14.13 -18.61 10.82
C ARG A 117 14.10 -18.72 12.34
N THR A 118 15.23 -19.08 12.95
CA THR A 118 15.38 -19.34 14.37
C THR A 118 16.64 -18.65 14.89
N GLY A 119 16.66 -18.35 16.18
CA GLY A 119 17.82 -17.80 16.90
C GLY A 119 18.45 -18.88 17.76
#